data_AF-A0A5B1RBI0-F1
#
_entry.id   AF-A0A5B1RBI0-F1
#
_cell.length_a   1.000
_cell.length_b   1.000
_cell.length_c   1.000
_cell.angle_alpha   90.00
_cell.angle_beta   90.00
_cell.angle_gamma   90.00
#
_symmetry.space_group_name_H-M   'P 1'
#
loop_
_entity.id
_entity.type
_entity.pdbx_description
1 polymer ?
#
loop_
_entity_poly.entity_id
_entity_poly.type
_entity_poly.pdbx_seq_one_letter_code
_entity_poly.pdbx_strand_id
1 'polypeptide(L)'
;TYRNKRAAEGLSNATTISPVHGQSNQTIFPPSPLSSDLKNTIITEYCDRLNAAHISEQGCTVCGLLTPLKHLQDMSEATFDIKLLHSESTFISRQQRHSVDDKITCCGGPVLEKNSNKVCQQCLKSLQKGKVPRLALVNANWIGPIPPQLKGLSWIEKMIIARVSHNRCIVRVHASGQWKMKANAVFFSTPTPKIF
;
A
#
# COMPACT_ATOMS: atom_id res chain seq x y z
N THR A 1 0.42 -51.39 -39.16
CA THR A 1 0.60 -52.44 -38.13
C THR A 1 0.21 -51.84 -36.79
N TYR A 2 -1.01 -52.14 -36.32
CA TYR A 2 -1.27 -53.08 -35.21
C TYR A 2 -1.10 -52.37 -33.84
N ARG A 3 -1.98 -52.40 -32.83
CA ARG A 3 -3.31 -52.96 -32.59
C ARG A 3 -3.69 -52.51 -31.17
N ASN A 4 -4.99 -52.38 -30.92
CA ASN A 4 -5.64 -52.37 -29.61
C ASN A 4 -4.96 -53.24 -28.53
N LYS A 5 -5.17 -52.89 -27.25
CA LYS A 5 -5.90 -53.77 -26.31
C LYS A 5 -6.25 -53.08 -24.98
N ARG A 6 -7.55 -53.13 -24.66
CA ARG A 6 -8.13 -53.02 -23.32
C ARG A 6 -7.87 -54.30 -22.54
N ALA A 7 -7.75 -54.17 -21.22
CA ALA A 7 -8.26 -55.07 -20.18
C ALA A 7 -8.49 -54.17 -18.95
N ALA A 8 -9.70 -53.89 -18.45
CA ALA A 8 -10.75 -54.76 -17.91
C ALA A 8 -10.34 -55.40 -16.58
N GLU A 9 -10.74 -54.76 -15.47
CA GLU A 9 -10.94 -55.24 -14.10
C GLU A 9 -11.25 -53.96 -13.28
N GLY A 10 -12.28 -53.80 -12.44
CA GLY A 10 -13.37 -54.60 -11.94
C GLY A 10 -14.12 -53.71 -10.93
N LEU A 11 -15.38 -54.05 -10.69
CA LEU A 11 -16.38 -53.45 -9.77
C LEU A 11 -15.82 -53.02 -8.40
N SER A 12 -16.36 -52.11 -7.59
CA SER A 12 -17.71 -51.57 -7.37
C SER A 12 -17.60 -50.45 -6.32
N ASN A 13 -18.66 -49.63 -6.21
CA ASN A 13 -19.07 -48.77 -5.07
C ASN A 13 -19.31 -47.31 -5.49
N ALA A 14 -20.32 -47.11 -6.33
CA ALA A 14 -20.97 -45.81 -6.46
C ALA A 14 -21.99 -45.68 -5.33
N THR A 15 -21.62 -44.99 -4.26
CA THR A 15 -22.57 -44.49 -3.26
C THR A 15 -23.41 -43.42 -3.95
N THR A 16 -24.69 -43.72 -4.15
CA THR A 16 -25.70 -42.79 -4.67
C THR A 16 -25.84 -41.62 -3.71
N ILE A 17 -25.14 -40.52 -4.00
CA ILE A 17 -25.42 -39.22 -3.40
C ILE A 17 -26.72 -38.73 -4.03
N SER A 18 -27.81 -38.79 -3.27
CA SER A 18 -29.08 -38.17 -3.65
C SER A 18 -28.85 -36.69 -3.93
N PRO A 19 -29.38 -36.13 -5.04
CA PRO A 19 -29.20 -34.73 -5.34
C PRO A 19 -29.93 -33.90 -4.27
N VAL A 20 -29.16 -33.09 -3.55
CA VAL A 20 -29.70 -32.06 -2.66
C VAL A 20 -30.61 -31.17 -3.50
N HIS A 21 -31.90 -31.25 -3.21
CA HIS A 21 -32.93 -30.39 -3.78
C HIS A 21 -32.46 -28.94 -3.67
N GLY A 22 -32.15 -28.32 -4.80
CA GLY A 22 -31.87 -26.89 -4.88
C GLY A 22 -33.13 -26.14 -4.50
N GLN A 23 -33.20 -25.66 -3.25
CA GLN A 23 -34.19 -24.68 -2.87
C GLN A 23 -33.92 -23.43 -3.71
N SER A 24 -34.79 -23.21 -4.68
CA SER A 24 -34.88 -21.97 -5.43
C SER A 24 -35.33 -20.88 -4.47
N ASN A 25 -34.36 -20.17 -3.87
CA ASN A 25 -34.62 -18.84 -3.32
C ASN A 25 -34.96 -17.94 -4.51
N GLN A 26 -36.24 -17.96 -4.92
CA GLN A 26 -36.79 -17.01 -5.87
C GLN A 26 -36.73 -15.64 -5.21
N THR A 27 -35.64 -14.93 -5.46
CA THR A 27 -35.51 -13.52 -5.13
C THR A 27 -36.47 -12.78 -6.05
N ILE A 28 -37.58 -12.30 -5.48
CA ILE A 28 -38.61 -11.57 -6.23
C ILE A 28 -37.96 -10.30 -6.79
N PHE A 29 -37.97 -10.16 -8.11
CA PHE A 29 -37.44 -9.00 -8.82
C PHE A 29 -38.59 -8.23 -9.51
N PRO A 30 -38.66 -6.89 -9.37
CA PRO A 30 -37.77 -6.08 -8.54
C PRO A 30 -38.03 -6.31 -7.04
N PRO A 31 -37.00 -6.13 -6.19
CA PRO A 31 -37.19 -6.21 -4.75
C PRO A 31 -38.24 -5.18 -4.32
N SER A 32 -38.99 -5.51 -3.27
CA SER A 32 -39.94 -4.56 -2.67
C SER A 32 -39.20 -3.29 -2.22
N PRO A 33 -39.84 -2.11 -2.34
CA PRO A 33 -39.21 -0.86 -1.92
C PRO A 33 -38.88 -0.89 -0.42
N LEU A 34 -37.78 -0.22 -0.05
CA LEU A 34 -37.36 -0.07 1.34
C LEU A 34 -38.48 0.58 2.17
N SER A 35 -38.65 0.12 3.41
CA SER A 35 -39.56 0.77 4.38
C SER A 35 -39.10 2.20 4.66
N SER A 36 -40.05 3.07 5.03
CA SER A 36 -39.76 4.46 5.38
C SER A 36 -38.78 4.57 6.53
N ASP A 37 -38.91 3.69 7.54
CA ASP A 37 -38.00 3.66 8.69
C ASP A 37 -36.57 3.33 8.28
N LEU A 38 -36.39 2.29 7.45
CA LEU A 38 -35.06 1.92 6.98
C LEU A 38 -34.44 3.00 6.09
N LYS A 39 -35.23 3.68 5.25
CA LYS A 39 -34.75 4.85 4.49
C LYS A 39 -34.26 5.94 5.43
N ASN A 40 -35.02 6.28 6.46
CA ASN A 40 -34.66 7.31 7.44
C ASN A 40 -33.39 6.93 8.21
N THR A 41 -33.26 5.66 8.64
CA THR A 41 -32.04 5.16 9.27
C THR A 41 -30.83 5.28 8.35
N ILE A 42 -30.95 4.83 7.10
CA ILE A 42 -29.86 4.94 6.11
C ILE A 42 -29.44 6.39 5.91
N ILE A 43 -30.40 7.32 5.76
CA ILE A 43 -30.12 8.74 5.58
C ILE A 43 -29.41 9.30 6.82
N THR A 44 -29.92 9.00 8.01
CA THR A 44 -29.36 9.51 9.27
C THR A 44 -27.94 8.99 9.49
N GLU A 45 -27.74 7.68 9.37
CA GLU A 45 -26.40 7.07 9.50
C GLU A 45 -25.43 7.58 8.43
N TYR A 46 -25.90 7.81 7.21
CA TYR A 46 -25.09 8.39 6.15
C TYR A 46 -24.66 9.81 6.50
N CYS A 47 -25.59 10.67 6.91
CA CYS A 47 -25.30 12.04 7.35
C CYS A 47 -24.33 12.06 8.55
N ASP A 48 -24.54 11.18 9.54
CA ASP A 48 -23.66 11.06 10.70
C ASP A 48 -22.24 10.61 10.32
N ARG A 49 -22.12 9.64 9.40
CA ARG A 49 -20.82 9.19 8.89
C ARG A 49 -20.11 10.27 8.08
N LEU A 50 -20.86 11.19 7.47
CA LEU A 50 -20.31 12.34 6.78
C LEU A 50 -20.01 13.54 7.67
N ASN A 51 -20.29 13.44 8.98
CA ASN A 51 -19.90 14.48 9.92
C ASN A 51 -18.38 14.69 9.88
N ALA A 52 -17.93 15.94 9.93
CA ALA A 52 -16.52 16.31 9.91
C ALA A 52 -15.70 15.55 10.97
N ALA A 53 -16.27 15.28 12.15
CA ALA A 53 -15.60 14.51 13.20
C ALA A 53 -15.23 13.07 12.77
N HIS A 54 -15.99 12.48 11.84
CA HIS A 54 -15.79 11.12 11.34
C HIS A 54 -14.95 11.04 10.06
N ILE A 55 -14.88 12.13 9.29
CA ILE A 55 -14.07 12.22 8.07
C ILE A 55 -12.68 12.78 8.35
N SER A 56 -12.55 13.68 9.33
CA SER A 56 -11.29 14.38 9.59
C SER A 56 -10.13 13.40 9.77
N GLU A 57 -9.04 13.69 9.07
CA GLU A 57 -7.82 12.90 9.09
C GLU A 57 -6.65 13.76 9.55
N GLN A 58 -5.67 13.11 10.17
CA GLN A 58 -4.40 13.72 10.49
C GLN A 58 -3.27 12.72 10.19
N GLY A 59 -2.07 13.22 9.94
CA GLY A 59 -0.90 12.38 9.74
C GLY A 59 -0.50 11.65 11.02
N CYS A 60 -0.04 10.41 10.91
CA CYS A 60 0.58 9.69 12.01
C CYS A 60 2.05 10.12 12.20
N THR A 61 2.46 10.43 13.44
CA THR A 61 3.85 10.82 13.79
C THR A 61 4.88 9.74 13.43
N VAL A 62 4.49 8.47 13.42
CA VAL A 62 5.40 7.34 13.22
C VAL A 62 5.55 6.94 11.74
N CYS A 63 4.44 6.94 10.98
CA CYS A 63 4.45 6.49 9.58
C CYS A 63 4.10 7.57 8.55
N GLY A 64 3.73 8.78 8.97
CA GLY A 64 3.37 9.89 8.08
C GLY A 64 2.04 9.74 7.33
N LEU A 65 1.36 8.59 7.42
CA LEU A 65 0.11 8.34 6.71
C LEU A 65 -1.04 9.15 7.31
N LEU A 66 -1.88 9.72 6.45
CA LEU A 66 -3.20 10.25 6.83
C LEU A 66 -4.06 9.10 7.36
N THR A 67 -4.64 9.33 8.54
CA THR A 67 -5.50 8.36 9.23
C THR A 67 -6.68 9.11 9.85
N PRO A 68 -7.90 8.55 9.83
CA PRO A 68 -9.04 9.15 10.51
C PRO A 68 -8.75 9.41 11.99
N LEU A 69 -9.19 10.55 12.53
CA LEU A 69 -8.94 10.96 13.92
C LEU A 69 -9.35 9.90 14.94
N LYS A 70 -10.46 9.18 14.70
CA LYS A 70 -10.94 8.08 15.55
C LYS A 70 -9.96 6.89 15.67
N HIS A 71 -8.99 6.79 14.76
CA HIS A 71 -7.96 5.74 14.74
C HIS A 71 -6.58 6.27 15.14
N LEU A 72 -6.52 7.52 15.62
CA LEU A 72 -5.32 8.17 16.12
C LEU A 72 -5.40 8.32 17.64
N GLN A 73 -4.28 8.14 18.31
CA GLN A 73 -4.10 8.38 19.74
C GLN A 73 -2.98 9.40 19.94
N ASP A 74 -3.07 10.25 20.96
CA ASP A 74 -2.01 11.20 21.28
C ASP A 74 -0.72 10.47 21.72
N MET A 75 0.42 10.91 21.17
CA MET A 75 1.74 10.32 21.45
C MET A 75 2.09 10.34 22.95
N SER A 76 1.63 11.36 23.69
CA SER A 76 1.86 11.49 25.13
C SER A 76 1.17 10.40 25.95
N GLU A 77 0.10 9.81 25.42
CA GLU A 77 -0.67 8.76 26.10
C GLU A 77 -0.22 7.35 25.67
N ALA A 78 0.58 7.27 24.60
CA ALA A 78 1.02 6.01 24.03
C ALA A 78 2.22 5.44 24.79
N THR A 79 2.10 4.22 25.28
CA THR A 79 3.17 3.52 26.00
C THR A 79 3.94 2.58 25.07
N PHE A 80 5.16 2.95 24.69
CA PHE A 80 6.10 2.10 23.95
C PHE A 80 7.55 2.62 24.09
N ASP A 81 8.53 1.78 23.76
CA ASP A 81 9.94 2.19 23.75
C ASP A 81 10.25 3.06 22.52
N ILE A 82 10.53 4.34 22.73
CA ILE A 82 10.85 5.30 21.66
C ILE A 82 12.16 4.97 20.94
N LYS A 83 13.07 4.21 21.58
CA LYS A 83 14.34 3.78 20.97
C LYS A 83 14.15 2.95 19.72
N LEU A 84 12.99 2.27 19.59
CA LEU A 84 12.60 1.55 18.37
C LEU A 84 12.55 2.46 17.14
N LEU A 85 12.34 3.77 17.34
CA LEU A 85 12.24 4.75 16.27
C LEU A 85 13.55 5.50 16.01
N HIS A 86 14.64 5.15 16.72
CA HIS A 86 15.95 5.71 16.47
C HIS A 86 16.61 5.01 15.29
N SER A 87 17.34 5.77 14.47
CA SER A 87 18.23 5.21 13.45
C SER A 87 19.54 5.97 13.43
N GLU A 88 20.63 5.24 13.61
CA GLU A 88 21.98 5.76 13.43
C GLU A 88 22.44 5.66 11.96
N SER A 89 21.60 5.13 11.09
CA SER A 89 21.94 4.92 9.68
C SER A 89 21.86 6.23 8.90
N THR A 90 23.00 6.63 8.33
CA THR A 90 23.09 7.76 7.37
C THR A 90 22.32 7.49 6.08
N PHE A 91 21.85 6.26 5.83
CA PHE A 91 20.99 5.95 4.69
C PHE A 91 19.51 6.25 4.93
N ILE A 92 19.08 6.33 6.19
CA ILE A 92 17.67 6.53 6.57
C ILE A 92 17.42 8.01 6.86
N SER A 93 18.22 8.61 7.75
CA SER A 93 17.96 9.94 8.30
C SER A 93 19.12 10.90 8.01
N ARG A 94 19.63 10.96 6.77
CA ARG A 94 20.77 11.84 6.45
C ARG A 94 20.45 13.32 6.70
N GLN A 95 21.33 14.03 7.39
CA GLN A 95 21.24 15.49 7.55
C GLN A 95 21.54 16.21 6.23
N GLN A 96 20.88 17.36 6.03
CA GLN A 96 21.19 18.25 4.93
C GLN A 96 22.63 18.75 5.04
N ARG A 97 23.30 18.87 3.88
CA ARG A 97 24.63 19.47 3.76
C ARG A 97 24.48 20.81 3.04
N HIS A 98 25.29 21.78 3.46
CA HIS A 98 25.39 23.11 2.86
C HIS A 98 26.68 23.28 2.06
N SER A 99 27.69 22.44 2.31
CA SER A 99 28.96 22.38 1.58
C SER A 99 29.35 20.95 1.21
N VAL A 100 30.26 20.82 0.24
CA VAL A 100 30.90 19.57 -0.17
C VAL A 100 31.87 19.05 0.89
N ASP A 101 32.33 19.91 1.80
CA ASP A 101 33.22 19.52 2.91
C ASP A 101 32.46 19.04 4.15
N ASP A 102 31.15 19.28 4.21
CA ASP A 102 30.34 18.89 5.37
C ASP A 102 30.36 17.37 5.55
N LYS A 103 30.61 16.89 6.77
CA LYS A 103 30.57 15.45 7.04
C LYS A 103 29.17 14.88 6.81
N ILE A 104 29.10 13.63 6.35
CA ILE A 104 27.84 12.92 6.21
C ILE A 104 27.41 12.38 7.58
N THR A 105 26.34 12.94 8.14
CA THR A 105 25.80 12.58 9.44
C THR A 105 24.31 12.22 9.35
N CYS A 106 23.82 11.48 10.35
CA CYS A 106 22.39 11.17 10.52
C CYS A 106 21.72 12.18 11.47
N CYS A 107 20.41 12.35 11.34
CA CYS A 107 19.60 13.13 12.26
C CYS A 107 19.55 12.35 13.58
N GLY A 108 20.00 12.98 14.67
CA GLY A 108 19.92 12.36 15.99
C GLY A 108 18.48 12.20 16.47
N GLY A 109 18.28 11.20 17.34
CA GLY A 109 17.00 10.94 17.99
C GLY A 109 16.03 10.08 17.17
N PRO A 110 14.75 10.03 17.56
CA PRO A 110 13.74 9.24 16.86
C PRO A 110 13.34 9.90 15.55
N VAL A 111 13.16 9.08 14.50
CA VAL A 111 12.71 9.53 13.18
C VAL A 111 11.19 9.65 13.19
N LEU A 112 10.70 10.86 13.44
CA LEU A 112 9.28 11.20 13.59
C LEU A 112 8.85 12.32 12.63
N GLU A 113 7.57 12.33 12.28
CA GLU A 113 6.95 13.44 11.54
C GLU A 113 6.81 14.65 12.46
N LYS A 114 7.34 15.80 12.03
CA LYS A 114 7.45 16.99 12.88
C LYS A 114 6.12 17.70 13.13
N ASN A 115 5.19 17.60 12.17
CA ASN A 115 3.92 18.32 12.20
C ASN A 115 2.76 17.52 12.82
N SER A 116 3.05 16.37 13.44
CA SER A 116 2.02 15.56 14.08
C SER A 116 2.45 15.08 15.45
N ASN A 117 1.49 15.04 16.37
CA ASN A 117 1.61 14.52 17.72
C ASN A 117 0.77 13.24 17.95
N LYS A 118 0.23 12.62 16.90
CA LYS A 118 -0.67 11.45 17.02
C LYS A 118 -0.13 10.19 16.36
N VAL A 119 -0.42 9.02 16.95
CA VAL A 119 -0.05 7.70 16.43
C VAL A 119 -1.28 6.96 15.97
N CYS A 120 -1.20 6.33 14.79
CA CYS A 120 -2.25 5.44 14.34
C CYS A 120 -2.21 4.10 15.09
N GLN A 121 -3.39 3.51 15.31
CA GLN A 121 -3.53 2.22 15.99
C GLN A 121 -2.65 1.11 15.38
N GLN A 122 -2.39 1.14 14.07
CA GLN A 122 -1.54 0.15 13.41
C GLN A 122 -0.07 0.26 13.81
N CYS A 123 0.45 1.49 13.93
CA CYS A 123 1.80 1.72 14.42
C CYS A 123 1.88 1.35 15.91
N LEU A 124 0.92 1.80 16.71
CA LEU A 124 0.89 1.54 18.14
C LEU A 124 0.89 0.03 18.47
N LYS A 125 0.07 -0.77 17.77
CA LYS A 125 0.02 -2.23 17.91
C LYS A 125 1.37 -2.91 17.61
N SER A 126 2.18 -2.35 16.72
CA SER A 126 3.51 -2.89 16.41
C SER A 126 4.53 -2.47 17.46
N LEU A 127 4.50 -1.21 17.85
CA LEU A 127 5.42 -0.63 18.84
C LEU A 127 5.25 -1.24 20.23
N GLN A 128 4.00 -1.48 20.66
CA GLN A 128 3.70 -2.18 21.91
C GLN A 128 4.23 -3.63 21.92
N LYS A 129 4.45 -4.23 20.75
CA LYS A 129 5.07 -5.55 20.61
C LYS A 129 6.59 -5.49 20.48
N GLY A 130 7.20 -4.33 20.70
CA GLY A 130 8.64 -4.12 20.53
C GLY A 130 9.11 -4.17 19.06
N LYS A 131 8.21 -3.94 18.09
CA LYS A 131 8.51 -4.02 16.67
C LYS A 131 8.34 -2.68 15.97
N VAL A 132 9.28 -2.36 15.09
CA VAL A 132 9.18 -1.20 14.20
C VAL A 132 8.07 -1.45 13.17
N PRO A 133 7.05 -0.57 13.05
CA PRO A 133 6.02 -0.70 12.03
C PRO A 133 6.64 -0.67 10.62
N ARG A 134 6.14 -1.50 9.70
CA ARG A 134 6.69 -1.61 8.32
C ARG A 134 6.78 -0.26 7.61
N LEU A 135 5.75 0.57 7.74
CA LEU A 135 5.63 1.88 7.09
C LEU A 135 6.17 3.03 7.95
N ALA A 136 6.88 2.74 9.04
CA ALA A 136 7.47 3.79 9.87
C ALA A 136 8.51 4.60 9.08
N LEU A 137 8.65 5.88 9.40
CA LEU A 137 9.61 6.79 8.78
C LEU A 137 11.06 6.30 8.97
N VAL A 138 11.33 5.67 10.12
CA VAL A 138 12.63 5.05 10.44
C VAL A 138 13.02 3.91 9.47
N ASN A 139 12.09 3.38 8.67
CA ASN A 139 12.39 2.39 7.63
C ASN A 139 12.69 3.01 6.25
N ALA A 140 13.26 4.23 6.23
CA ALA A 140 13.50 5.02 5.02
C ALA A 140 12.24 5.38 4.21
N ASN A 141 11.06 5.35 4.84
CA ASN A 141 9.79 5.77 4.21
C ASN A 141 9.54 7.27 4.40
N TRP A 142 10.57 8.11 4.33
CA TRP A 142 10.45 9.53 4.68
C TRP A 142 9.41 10.26 3.81
N ILE A 143 8.36 10.78 4.45
CA ILE A 143 7.32 11.64 3.84
C ILE A 143 7.38 13.01 4.52
N GLY A 144 8.50 13.71 4.37
CA GLY A 144 8.62 15.09 4.82
C GLY A 144 8.30 16.09 3.70
N PRO A 145 8.26 17.40 4.03
CA PRO A 145 8.11 18.43 3.03
C PRO A 145 9.23 18.35 1.99
N ILE A 146 8.86 18.48 0.72
CA ILE A 146 9.82 18.53 -0.38
C ILE A 146 10.69 19.78 -0.19
N PRO A 147 12.03 19.65 -0.13
CA PRO A 147 12.93 20.79 -0.05
C PRO A 147 12.65 21.82 -1.15
N PRO A 148 12.77 23.14 -0.91
CA PRO A 148 12.52 24.15 -1.92
C PRO A 148 13.26 23.90 -3.24
N GLN A 149 14.48 23.38 -3.16
CA GLN A 149 15.34 23.04 -4.30
C GLN A 149 14.79 21.89 -5.16
N LEU A 150 13.91 21.05 -4.62
CA LEU A 150 13.30 19.92 -5.31
C LEU A 150 11.83 20.19 -5.70
N LYS A 151 11.32 21.40 -5.45
CA LYS A 151 9.97 21.80 -5.88
C LYS A 151 9.99 22.23 -7.34
N GLY A 152 8.92 21.92 -8.08
CA GLY A 152 8.74 22.41 -9.46
C GLY A 152 9.56 21.70 -10.53
N LEU A 153 10.28 20.61 -10.19
CA LEU A 153 11.06 19.85 -11.16
C LEU A 153 10.19 19.30 -12.29
N SER A 154 10.68 19.43 -13.53
CA SER A 154 10.15 18.78 -14.71
C SER A 154 10.21 17.25 -14.56
N TRP A 155 9.46 16.55 -15.42
CA TRP A 155 9.45 15.09 -15.40
C TRP A 155 10.85 14.51 -15.65
N ILE A 156 11.63 15.11 -16.55
CA ILE A 156 13.00 14.67 -16.89
C ILE A 156 13.94 14.86 -15.69
N GLU A 157 13.92 16.02 -15.05
CA GLU A 157 14.75 16.30 -13.86
C GLU A 157 14.44 15.32 -12.72
N LYS A 158 13.15 15.03 -12.49
CA LYS A 158 12.73 14.01 -11.52
C LYS A 158 13.31 12.64 -11.85
N MET A 159 13.35 12.25 -13.12
CA MET A 159 13.96 10.98 -13.53
C MET A 159 15.47 10.94 -13.30
N ILE A 160 16.18 12.06 -13.50
CA ILE A 160 17.63 12.16 -13.30
C ILE A 160 18.00 12.02 -11.81
N ILE A 161 17.26 12.67 -10.92
CA ILE A 161 17.56 12.65 -9.49
C ILE A 161 16.97 11.43 -8.76
N ALA A 162 16.08 10.67 -9.41
CA ALA A 162 15.45 9.51 -8.80
C ALA A 162 16.50 8.42 -8.54
N ARG A 163 16.60 7.98 -7.28
CA ARG A 163 17.48 6.86 -6.89
C ARG A 163 17.08 5.54 -7.57
N VAL A 164 15.81 5.40 -7.93
CA VAL A 164 15.26 4.24 -8.65
C VAL A 164 14.44 4.78 -9.84
N SER A 165 14.90 4.49 -11.05
CA SER A 165 14.16 4.77 -12.28
C SER A 165 13.33 3.54 -12.66
N HIS A 166 12.01 3.65 -12.60
CA HIS A 166 11.13 2.59 -13.11
C HIS A 166 11.01 2.72 -14.62
N ASN A 167 11.87 2.02 -15.36
CA ASN A 167 11.71 1.85 -16.80
C ASN A 167 10.56 0.85 -17.05
N ARG A 168 9.32 1.33 -17.19
CA ARG A 168 8.17 0.50 -17.57
C ARG A 168 8.07 0.44 -19.10
N CYS A 169 8.52 -0.66 -19.68
CA CYS A 169 8.28 -0.98 -21.09
C CYS A 169 6.98 -1.77 -21.23
N ILE A 170 5.96 -1.18 -21.86
CA ILE A 170 4.73 -1.89 -22.22
C ILE A 170 4.77 -2.15 -23.72
N VAL A 171 4.95 -3.40 -24.11
CA VAL A 171 4.86 -3.81 -25.51
C VAL A 171 3.43 -4.23 -25.79
N ARG A 172 2.72 -3.49 -26.65
CA ARG A 172 1.42 -3.91 -27.17
C ARG A 172 1.66 -4.78 -28.39
N VAL A 173 1.36 -6.07 -28.28
CA VAL A 173 1.38 -6.97 -29.43
C VAL A 173 0.19 -6.64 -30.32
N HIS A 174 0.45 -6.12 -31.51
CA HIS A 174 -0.57 -5.91 -32.52
C HIS A 174 -0.58 -7.09 -33.49
N ALA A 175 -1.76 -7.73 -33.63
CA ALA A 175 -2.06 -8.73 -34.66
C ALA A 175 -1.14 -9.96 -34.72
N SER A 176 -1.02 -10.72 -33.63
CA SER A 176 -0.81 -12.16 -33.78
C SER A 176 -1.96 -12.88 -33.10
N GLY A 177 -2.66 -13.76 -33.82
CA GLY A 177 -3.69 -14.66 -33.27
C GLY A 177 -3.11 -15.70 -32.30
N GLN A 178 -1.99 -15.38 -31.64
CA GLN A 178 -1.23 -16.22 -30.76
C GLN A 178 -1.52 -15.77 -29.32
N TRP A 179 -1.92 -16.71 -28.48
CA TRP A 179 -2.36 -16.48 -27.11
C TRP A 179 -1.20 -16.37 -26.10
N LYS A 180 0.05 -16.62 -26.53
CA LYS A 180 1.26 -16.53 -25.70
C LYS A 180 2.49 -16.17 -26.55
N MET A 181 3.28 -15.22 -26.06
CA MET A 181 4.59 -14.86 -26.63
C MET A 181 5.70 -15.09 -25.59
N LYS A 182 6.80 -15.73 -26.00
CA LYS A 182 8.08 -15.72 -25.27
C LYS A 182 9.04 -14.84 -26.08
N ALA A 183 9.61 -13.81 -25.46
CA ALA A 183 10.59 -12.94 -26.09
C ALA A 183 11.69 -12.60 -25.08
N ASN A 184 12.91 -12.39 -25.59
CA ASN A 184 14.04 -11.87 -24.81
C ASN A 184 14.05 -10.34 -24.96
N ALA A 185 13.98 -9.63 -23.84
CA ALA A 185 14.09 -8.17 -23.84
C ALA A 185 15.56 -7.78 -23.66
N VAL A 186 16.10 -7.01 -24.61
CA VAL A 186 17.41 -6.37 -24.52
C VAL A 186 17.16 -4.89 -24.24
N PHE A 187 17.58 -4.43 -23.07
CA PHE A 187 17.45 -3.02 -22.67
C PHE A 187 18.77 -2.30 -22.94
N PHE A 188 18.68 -1.16 -23.63
CA PHE A 188 19.78 -0.22 -23.75
C PHE A 188 19.66 0.82 -22.63
N SER A 189 20.78 1.28 -22.08
CA SER A 189 20.76 2.41 -21.15
C SER A 189 20.13 3.62 -21.84
N THR A 190 19.23 4.30 -21.14
CA THR A 190 18.69 5.57 -21.62
C THR A 190 19.85 6.54 -21.82
N PRO A 191 20.02 7.13 -23.02
CA PRO A 191 21.02 8.15 -23.25
C PRO A 191 20.59 9.38 -22.46
N THR A 192 21.00 9.43 -21.21
CA THR A 192 20.83 10.61 -20.38
C THR A 192 21.90 11.58 -20.88
N PRO A 193 21.55 12.73 -21.47
CA PRO A 193 22.56 13.67 -21.95
C PRO A 193 23.50 13.98 -20.80
N LYS A 194 24.82 13.96 -21.07
CA LYS A 194 25.81 14.42 -20.08
C LYS A 194 25.50 15.87 -19.79
N ILE A 195 24.97 16.14 -18.61
CA ILE A 195 24.77 17.49 -18.10
C ILE A 195 26.17 17.95 -17.68
N PHE A 196 26.74 18.88 -18.44
CA PHE A 196 28.00 19.53 -18.13
C PHE A 196 27.80 20.61 -17.08
#